data_AF-A0AAP6GFS2-F1
#
_entry.id   AF-A0AAP6GFS2-F1
#
_cell.length_a   1.000
_cell.length_b   1.000
_cell.length_c   1.000
_cell.angle_alpha   90.00
_cell.angle_beta   90.00
_cell.angle_gamma   90.00
#
_symmetry.space_group_name_H-M   'P 1'
#
loop_
_entity.id
_entity.type
_entity.pdbx_description
1 polymer ?
#
loop_
_entity_poly.entity_id
_entity_poly.type
_entity_poly.pdbx_seq_one_letter_code
_entity_poly.pdbx_strand_id
1 'polypeptide(L)'
;MFFHVDESGNTGNQLFDKNQPILTYGVLSSTLNVDALGKQWFKDITKKLDIDCLHANHLGVNKLTEISRELYLLQDKFKFSFDYYFIEKRALAVVCLFDAIFDAGINPAVRWDTYLTPMRYLIILKLAAILDDDILKKTWALCTCKYIENKESDIIQTLEEIRNITNTSCLDARSKEIIINALGFAIKNPLAMDFGQPDEKAISPNAVGFQFVASSISRRLKLKKQKKSSINNS
;
A
#
# COMPACT_ATOMS: atom_id res chain seq x y z
N MET A 1 -9.54 -14.63 -18.87
CA MET A 1 -8.41 -13.68 -18.87
C MET A 1 -7.49 -14.24 -17.83
N PHE A 2 -6.20 -14.29 -18.11
CA PHE A 2 -5.20 -14.90 -17.26
C PHE A 2 -4.41 -13.79 -16.59
N PHE A 3 -4.08 -14.00 -15.32
CA PHE A 3 -3.41 -13.02 -14.48
C PHE A 3 -2.25 -13.73 -13.78
N HIS A 4 -1.11 -13.07 -13.74
CA HIS A 4 0.08 -13.48 -13.01
C HIS A 4 0.44 -12.32 -12.08
N VAL A 5 0.52 -12.60 -10.79
CA VAL A 5 0.82 -11.61 -9.75
C VAL A 5 2.15 -11.98 -9.14
N ASP A 6 3.03 -10.99 -9.04
CA ASP A 6 4.30 -11.12 -8.33
C ASP A 6 4.41 -10.02 -7.28
N GLU A 7 5.06 -10.33 -6.16
CA GLU A 7 5.20 -9.48 -4.97
C GLU A 7 6.66 -9.35 -4.57
N SER A 8 7.08 -8.15 -4.18
CA SER A 8 8.42 -7.93 -3.63
C SER A 8 8.41 -6.92 -2.49
N GLY A 9 9.29 -7.12 -1.50
CA GLY A 9 9.42 -6.24 -0.33
C GLY A 9 8.45 -6.56 0.80
N ASN A 10 7.96 -7.79 0.90
CA ASN A 10 7.10 -8.21 2.01
C ASN A 10 7.91 -8.45 3.29
N THR A 11 7.61 -7.67 4.34
CA THR A 11 8.20 -7.81 5.67
C THR A 11 7.12 -8.04 6.75
N GLY A 12 5.92 -8.46 6.34
CA GLY A 12 4.76 -8.51 7.24
C GLY A 12 4.49 -7.15 7.87
N ASN A 13 4.41 -7.10 9.20
CA ASN A 13 4.13 -5.88 9.97
C ASN A 13 5.38 -5.03 10.28
N GLN A 14 6.57 -5.42 9.81
CA GLN A 14 7.78 -4.63 10.02
C GLN A 14 7.85 -3.50 8.98
N LEU A 15 7.31 -2.32 9.30
CA LEU A 15 7.24 -1.19 8.37
C LEU A 15 8.56 -0.43 8.20
N PHE A 16 9.42 -0.43 9.22
CA PHE A 16 10.58 0.47 9.31
C PHE A 16 11.91 -0.22 8.98
N ASP A 17 11.89 -1.26 8.13
CA ASP A 17 13.12 -1.83 7.56
C ASP A 17 13.65 -0.91 6.44
N LYS A 18 14.80 -0.27 6.69
CA LYS A 18 15.45 0.65 5.75
C LYS A 18 15.85 -0.01 4.43
N ASN A 19 16.08 -1.34 4.42
CA ASN A 19 16.44 -2.07 3.21
C ASN A 19 15.22 -2.42 2.35
N GLN A 20 14.02 -2.39 2.94
CA GLN A 20 12.77 -2.75 2.28
C GLN A 20 11.66 -1.72 2.61
N PRO A 21 11.81 -0.44 2.23
CA PRO A 21 10.84 0.61 2.57
C PRO A 21 9.53 0.51 1.78
N ILE A 22 9.52 -0.26 0.69
CA ILE A 22 8.40 -0.33 -0.26
C ILE A 22 8.00 -1.80 -0.44
N LEU A 23 6.71 -2.06 -0.33
CA LEU A 23 6.07 -3.27 -0.82
C LEU A 23 5.54 -3.03 -2.23
N THR A 24 5.72 -3.96 -3.16
CA THR A 24 5.34 -3.82 -4.57
C THR A 24 4.57 -5.02 -5.06
N TYR A 25 3.64 -4.79 -5.98
CA TYR A 25 2.97 -5.84 -6.76
C TYR A 25 3.05 -5.53 -8.25
N GLY A 26 3.48 -6.52 -9.03
CA GLY A 26 3.34 -6.53 -10.47
C GLY A 26 2.17 -7.44 -10.86
N VAL A 27 1.22 -6.91 -11.65
CA VAL A 27 0.09 -7.70 -12.18
C VAL A 27 0.21 -7.74 -13.68
N LEU A 28 0.60 -8.89 -14.21
CA LEU A 28 0.62 -9.16 -15.64
C LEU A 28 -0.68 -9.84 -16.06
N SER A 29 -1.34 -9.32 -17.10
CA SER A 29 -2.60 -9.88 -17.59
C SER A 29 -2.58 -10.12 -19.09
N SER A 30 -3.19 -11.23 -19.52
CA SER A 30 -3.35 -11.58 -20.94
C SER A 30 -4.73 -12.17 -21.21
N THR A 31 -5.22 -12.01 -22.45
CA THR A 31 -6.43 -12.70 -22.91
C THR A 31 -6.18 -14.18 -23.20
N LEU A 32 -4.94 -14.57 -23.46
CA LEU A 32 -4.47 -15.90 -23.81
C LEU A 32 -3.80 -16.58 -22.60
N ASN A 33 -3.83 -17.92 -22.58
CA ASN A 33 -3.18 -18.68 -21.52
C ASN A 33 -1.68 -18.77 -21.80
N VAL A 34 -0.90 -17.96 -21.11
CA VAL A 34 0.56 -17.84 -21.30
C VAL A 34 1.27 -19.09 -20.80
N ASP A 35 0.85 -19.67 -19.68
CA ASP A 35 1.45 -20.89 -19.13
C ASP A 35 1.25 -22.11 -20.03
N ALA A 36 0.13 -22.17 -20.75
CA ALA A 36 -0.13 -23.25 -21.69
C ALA A 36 0.56 -23.03 -23.04
N LEU A 37 0.47 -21.82 -23.60
CA LEU A 37 0.90 -21.52 -24.97
C LEU A 37 2.35 -21.03 -25.07
N GLY A 38 2.94 -20.61 -23.95
CA GLY A 38 4.29 -20.05 -23.85
C GLY A 38 5.38 -21.08 -23.51
N LYS A 39 5.03 -22.34 -23.21
CA LYS A 39 5.98 -23.37 -22.76
C LYS A 39 7.16 -23.56 -23.72
N GLN A 40 6.89 -23.63 -25.02
CA GLN A 40 7.94 -23.81 -26.00
C GLN A 40 8.86 -22.58 -26.05
N TRP A 41 8.27 -21.39 -25.99
CA TRP A 41 9.02 -20.13 -25.98
C TRP A 41 9.94 -20.03 -24.76
N PHE A 42 9.43 -20.41 -23.58
CA PHE A 42 10.22 -20.45 -22.35
C PHE A 42 11.41 -21.41 -22.50
N LYS A 43 11.18 -22.62 -23.01
CA LYS A 43 12.25 -23.60 -23.28
C LYS A 43 13.30 -23.09 -24.27
N ASP A 44 12.87 -22.41 -25.32
CA ASP A 44 13.79 -21.89 -26.33
C ASP A 44 14.67 -20.77 -25.74
N ILE A 45 14.08 -19.88 -24.93
CA ILE A 45 14.79 -18.81 -24.24
C ILE A 45 15.76 -19.35 -23.18
N THR A 46 15.33 -20.29 -22.34
CA THR A 46 16.19 -20.89 -21.30
C THR A 46 17.36 -21.65 -21.90
N LYS A 47 17.12 -22.39 -23.00
CA LYS A 47 18.18 -23.07 -23.75
C LYS A 47 19.16 -22.08 -24.40
N LYS A 48 18.68 -20.95 -24.92
CA LYS A 48 19.53 -19.91 -25.53
C LYS A 48 20.44 -19.26 -24.49
N LEU A 49 19.94 -19.06 -23.27
CA LEU A 49 20.66 -18.38 -22.19
C LEU A 49 21.45 -19.30 -21.26
N ASP A 50 21.35 -20.62 -21.45
CA ASP A 50 21.91 -21.66 -20.59
C ASP A 50 21.54 -21.46 -19.11
N ILE A 51 20.25 -21.26 -18.85
CA ILE A 51 19.69 -21.06 -17.50
C ILE A 51 18.45 -21.91 -17.31
N ASP A 52 18.22 -22.38 -16.08
CA ASP A 52 17.03 -23.17 -15.75
C ASP A 52 15.78 -22.29 -15.53
N CYS A 53 15.97 -21.01 -15.20
CA CYS A 53 14.90 -20.08 -14.85
C CYS A 53 15.19 -18.63 -15.27
N LEU A 54 14.12 -17.92 -15.65
CA LEU A 54 14.16 -16.49 -15.96
C LEU A 54 13.95 -15.67 -14.68
N HIS A 55 14.93 -15.69 -13.78
CA HIS A 55 14.97 -14.82 -12.61
C HIS A 55 15.93 -13.64 -12.84
N ALA A 56 15.54 -12.45 -12.39
CA ALA A 56 16.29 -11.21 -12.59
C ALA A 56 17.76 -11.32 -12.12
N ASN A 57 18.00 -12.04 -11.02
CA ASN A 57 19.33 -12.30 -10.48
C ASN A 57 20.26 -13.08 -11.43
N HIS A 58 19.69 -13.90 -12.33
CA HIS A 58 20.45 -14.72 -13.29
C HIS A 58 20.57 -14.09 -14.68
N LEU A 59 19.70 -13.12 -14.98
CA LEU A 59 19.60 -12.47 -16.28
C LEU A 59 20.63 -11.34 -16.40
N GLY A 60 20.69 -10.41 -15.44
CA GLY A 60 21.47 -9.18 -15.59
C GLY A 60 21.07 -8.39 -16.86
N VAL A 61 21.80 -7.31 -17.15
CA VAL A 61 21.47 -6.45 -18.31
C VAL A 61 21.82 -7.14 -19.65
N ASN A 62 22.95 -7.84 -19.70
CA ASN A 62 23.47 -8.42 -20.94
C ASN A 62 22.55 -9.52 -21.51
N LYS A 63 22.10 -10.48 -20.70
CA LYS A 63 21.22 -11.56 -21.17
C LYS A 63 19.83 -11.04 -21.54
N LEU A 64 19.33 -10.00 -20.86
CA LEU A 64 18.08 -9.34 -21.26
C LEU A 64 18.16 -8.74 -22.66
N THR A 65 19.31 -8.12 -23.01
CA THR A 65 19.52 -7.59 -24.36
C THR A 65 19.52 -8.72 -25.40
N GLU A 66 20.15 -9.87 -25.10
CA GLU A 66 20.20 -11.04 -26.00
C GLU A 66 18.85 -11.65 -26.33
N ILE A 67 17.85 -11.53 -25.44
CA ILE A 67 16.49 -12.07 -25.63
C ILE A 67 15.44 -10.99 -25.88
N SER A 68 15.85 -9.74 -26.06
CA SER A 68 14.95 -8.59 -26.20
C SER A 68 13.95 -8.75 -27.34
N ARG A 69 14.39 -9.33 -28.47
CA ARG A 69 13.53 -9.63 -29.62
C ARG A 69 12.48 -10.68 -29.28
N GLU A 70 12.86 -11.75 -28.58
CA GLU A 70 11.97 -12.83 -28.16
C GLU A 70 10.93 -12.31 -27.16
N LEU A 71 11.35 -11.47 -26.20
CA LEU A 71 10.44 -10.80 -25.26
C LEU A 71 9.45 -9.87 -25.98
N TYR A 72 9.91 -9.14 -27.01
CA TYR A 72 9.04 -8.31 -27.84
C TYR A 72 7.99 -9.16 -28.59
N LEU A 73 8.40 -10.26 -29.21
CA LEU A 73 7.48 -11.15 -29.92
C LEU A 73 6.49 -11.81 -28.96
N LEU A 74 6.92 -12.16 -27.74
CA LEU A 74 6.08 -12.66 -26.67
C LEU A 74 5.02 -11.59 -26.29
N GLN A 75 5.45 -10.35 -26.05
CA GLN A 75 4.56 -9.22 -25.77
C GLN A 75 3.54 -9.00 -26.90
N ASP A 76 3.98 -9.07 -28.16
CA ASP A 76 3.10 -8.87 -29.30
C ASP A 76 2.06 -10.00 -29.42
N LYS A 77 2.47 -11.27 -29.25
CA LYS A 77 1.55 -12.41 -29.33
C LYS A 77 0.54 -12.42 -28.18
N PHE A 78 1.00 -12.22 -26.95
CA PHE A 78 0.17 -12.36 -25.76
C PHE A 78 -0.52 -11.05 -25.35
N LYS A 79 -0.14 -9.92 -25.95
CA LYS A 79 -0.70 -8.58 -25.69
C LYS A 79 -0.81 -8.32 -24.19
N PHE A 80 0.29 -8.48 -23.46
CA PHE A 80 0.24 -8.32 -22.02
C PHE A 80 -0.12 -6.88 -21.65
N SER A 81 -0.88 -6.75 -20.57
CA SER A 81 -1.02 -5.49 -19.85
C SER A 81 -0.39 -5.64 -18.47
N PHE A 82 0.31 -4.61 -18.04
CA PHE A 82 0.97 -4.56 -16.75
C PHE A 82 0.33 -3.48 -15.87
N ASP A 83 -0.06 -3.84 -14.66
CA ASP A 83 -0.40 -2.88 -13.59
C ASP A 83 0.65 -3.02 -12.49
N TYR A 84 1.08 -1.87 -11.96
CA TYR A 84 2.06 -1.82 -10.88
C TYR A 84 1.43 -1.12 -9.67
N TYR A 85 1.55 -1.74 -8.51
CA TYR A 85 1.09 -1.21 -7.23
C TYR A 85 2.26 -1.16 -6.27
N PHE A 86 2.26 -0.16 -5.40
CA PHE A 86 3.23 -0.10 -4.32
C PHE A 86 2.63 0.52 -3.07
N ILE A 87 3.19 0.14 -1.93
CA ILE A 87 2.93 0.76 -0.63
C ILE A 87 4.29 1.21 -0.09
N GLU A 88 4.42 2.51 0.15
CA GLU A 88 5.50 3.05 0.95
C GLU A 88 5.14 2.84 2.42
N LYS A 89 5.95 2.04 3.13
CA LYS A 89 5.59 1.50 4.45
C LYS A 89 5.52 2.58 5.50
N ARG A 90 6.38 3.61 5.43
CA ARG A 90 6.34 4.74 6.36
C ARG A 90 5.06 5.55 6.17
N ALA A 91 4.65 5.82 4.94
CA ALA A 91 3.40 6.49 4.62
C ALA A 91 2.18 5.71 5.12
N LEU A 92 2.19 4.37 5.02
CA LEU A 92 1.12 3.54 5.59
C LEU A 92 0.96 3.80 7.10
N ALA A 93 2.05 3.86 7.86
CA ALA A 93 2.00 4.16 9.29
C ALA A 93 1.38 5.54 9.58
N VAL A 94 1.71 6.56 8.77
CA VAL A 94 1.13 7.90 8.90
C VAL A 94 -0.36 7.90 8.56
N VAL A 95 -0.78 7.15 7.55
CA VAL A 95 -2.19 7.01 7.19
C VAL A 95 -2.97 6.33 8.32
N CYS A 96 -2.44 5.24 8.90
CA CYS A 96 -3.07 4.57 10.03
C CYS A 96 -3.16 5.48 11.27
N LEU A 97 -2.11 6.27 11.56
CA LEU A 97 -2.16 7.30 12.61
C LEU A 97 -3.29 8.29 12.35
N PHE A 98 -3.39 8.76 11.11
CA PHE A 98 -4.40 9.73 10.72
C PHE A 98 -5.80 9.14 10.89
N ASP A 99 -6.07 7.95 10.35
CA ASP A 99 -7.38 7.31 10.45
C ASP A 99 -7.77 7.07 11.92
N ALA A 100 -6.83 6.64 12.77
CA ALA A 100 -7.08 6.39 14.20
C ALA A 100 -7.53 7.64 14.99
N ILE A 101 -7.04 8.83 14.62
CA ILE A 101 -7.25 10.07 15.38
C ILE A 101 -8.26 11.00 14.71
N PHE A 102 -8.27 11.04 13.38
CA PHE A 102 -8.97 12.07 12.61
C PHE A 102 -10.31 11.61 12.04
N ASP A 103 -10.77 10.40 12.35
CA ASP A 103 -12.11 9.97 11.96
C ASP A 103 -13.17 10.91 12.54
N ALA A 104 -13.86 11.65 11.66
CA ALA A 104 -14.85 12.65 12.05
C ALA A 104 -16.14 12.05 12.63
N GLY A 105 -16.36 10.74 12.49
CA GLY A 105 -17.43 10.00 13.15
C GLY A 105 -17.13 9.68 14.62
N ILE A 106 -15.85 9.68 14.99
CA ILE A 106 -15.36 9.35 16.34
C ILE A 106 -14.89 10.62 17.06
N ASN A 107 -14.13 11.47 16.37
CA ASN A 107 -13.52 12.67 16.91
C ASN A 107 -14.30 13.93 16.48
N PRO A 108 -15.15 14.51 17.36
CA PRO A 108 -15.96 15.68 17.05
C PRO A 108 -15.12 16.96 16.88
N ALA A 109 -13.83 16.95 17.23
CA ALA A 109 -12.93 18.07 16.96
C ALA A 109 -12.48 18.11 15.49
N VAL A 110 -12.74 17.05 14.71
CA VAL A 110 -12.41 16.98 13.30
C VAL A 110 -13.65 17.22 12.44
N ARG A 111 -13.52 18.12 11.47
CA ARG A 111 -14.61 18.40 10.53
C ARG A 111 -14.74 17.27 9.50
N TRP A 112 -15.97 16.93 9.14
CA TRP A 112 -16.27 15.88 8.16
C TRP A 112 -15.53 16.07 6.82
N ASP A 113 -15.36 17.31 6.36
CA ASP A 113 -14.69 17.62 5.10
C ASP A 113 -13.17 17.44 5.20
N THR A 114 -12.59 17.57 6.38
CA THR A 114 -11.16 17.30 6.61
C THR A 114 -10.84 15.81 6.48
N TYR A 115 -11.77 14.94 6.88
CA TYR A 115 -11.58 13.48 6.87
C TYR A 115 -12.08 12.81 5.58
N LEU A 116 -13.29 13.13 5.13
CA LEU A 116 -13.98 12.42 4.03
C LEU A 116 -13.63 12.92 2.63
N THR A 117 -12.89 14.03 2.51
CA THR A 117 -12.52 14.61 1.21
C THR A 117 -11.02 14.50 0.97
N PRO A 118 -10.52 14.80 -0.25
CA PRO A 118 -9.08 14.83 -0.53
C PRO A 118 -8.27 15.78 0.36
N MET A 119 -8.90 16.66 1.14
CA MET A 119 -8.23 17.49 2.15
C MET A 119 -7.46 16.66 3.19
N ARG A 120 -7.87 15.41 3.45
CA ARG A 120 -7.14 14.48 4.34
C ARG A 120 -5.67 14.32 3.94
N TYR A 121 -5.39 14.32 2.64
CA TYR A 121 -4.02 14.15 2.12
C TYR A 121 -3.10 15.30 2.52
N LEU A 122 -3.63 16.51 2.70
CA LEU A 122 -2.86 17.65 3.19
C LEU A 122 -2.44 17.46 4.65
N ILE A 123 -3.33 16.94 5.49
CA ILE A 123 -3.02 16.66 6.90
C ILE A 123 -2.05 15.49 7.01
N ILE A 124 -2.30 14.40 6.28
CA ILE A 124 -1.39 13.24 6.21
C ILE A 124 0.01 13.68 5.77
N LEU A 125 0.13 14.52 4.75
CA LEU A 125 1.42 15.04 4.30
C LEU A 125 2.12 15.88 5.37
N LYS A 126 1.37 16.73 6.10
CA LYS A 126 1.91 17.54 7.19
C LYS A 126 2.36 16.69 8.37
N LEU A 127 1.62 15.65 8.73
CA LEU A 127 2.02 14.67 9.74
C LEU A 127 3.30 13.94 9.28
N ALA A 128 3.33 13.44 8.04
CA ALA A 128 4.50 12.76 7.49
C ALA A 128 5.78 13.62 7.48
N ALA A 129 5.62 14.95 7.38
CA ALA A 129 6.72 15.91 7.37
C ALA A 129 7.28 16.22 8.76
N ILE A 130 6.49 16.09 9.84
CA ILE A 130 6.92 16.45 11.19
C ILE A 130 7.27 15.24 12.07
N LEU A 131 6.75 14.05 11.74
CA LEU A 131 6.93 12.84 12.56
C LEU A 131 8.14 12.04 12.10
N ASP A 132 8.97 11.60 13.04
CA ASP A 132 10.08 10.69 12.78
C ASP A 132 9.67 9.22 12.88
N ASP A 133 10.61 8.34 12.54
CA ASP A 133 10.37 6.89 12.57
C ASP A 133 10.14 6.36 13.98
N ASP A 134 10.62 7.02 15.03
CA ASP A 134 10.47 6.53 16.40
C ASP A 134 9.06 6.75 16.92
N ILE A 135 8.47 7.93 16.65
CA ILE A 135 7.05 8.17 16.92
C ILE A 135 6.17 7.27 16.07
N LEU A 136 6.48 7.12 14.77
CA LEU A 136 5.66 6.29 13.88
C LEU A 136 5.70 4.80 14.26
N LYS A 137 6.82 4.29 14.81
CA LYS A 137 6.86 2.94 15.39
C LYS A 137 5.93 2.79 16.59
N LYS A 138 5.92 3.77 17.51
CA LYS A 138 5.01 3.76 18.67
C LYS A 138 3.56 3.73 18.22
N THR A 139 3.19 4.62 17.30
CA THR A 139 1.83 4.66 16.76
C THR A 139 1.48 3.36 16.04
N TRP A 140 2.35 2.85 15.17
CA TRP A 140 2.09 1.61 14.44
C TRP A 140 1.81 0.45 15.40
N ALA A 141 2.59 0.34 16.48
CA ALA A 141 2.38 -0.67 17.51
C ALA A 141 1.00 -0.53 18.19
N LEU A 142 0.51 0.70 18.41
CA LEU A 142 -0.84 0.96 18.92
C LEU A 142 -1.91 0.57 17.89
N CYS A 143 -1.75 0.94 16.63
CA CYS A 143 -2.70 0.58 15.56
C CYS A 143 -2.83 -0.93 15.36
N THR A 144 -1.74 -1.70 15.50
CA THR A 144 -1.77 -3.17 15.34
C THR A 144 -2.05 -3.92 16.65
N CYS A 145 -2.24 -3.23 17.77
CA CYS A 145 -2.40 -3.86 19.07
C CYS A 145 -3.74 -4.59 19.18
N LYS A 146 -3.73 -5.85 19.62
CA LYS A 146 -4.97 -6.63 19.80
C LYS A 146 -5.79 -6.20 21.02
N TYR A 147 -5.12 -5.85 22.12
CA TYR A 147 -5.72 -5.54 23.40
C TYR A 147 -5.45 -4.08 23.77
N ILE A 148 -6.02 -3.18 22.97
CA ILE A 148 -5.78 -1.74 23.05
C ILE A 148 -6.29 -1.13 24.36
N GLU A 149 -7.28 -1.76 24.99
CA GLU A 149 -7.82 -1.38 26.29
C GLU A 149 -6.75 -1.35 27.40
N ASN A 150 -5.68 -2.14 27.26
CA ASN A 150 -4.57 -2.17 28.21
C ASN A 150 -3.47 -1.15 27.89
N LYS A 151 -3.68 -0.30 26.88
CA LYS A 151 -2.66 0.59 26.31
C LYS A 151 -3.02 2.07 26.42
N GLU A 152 -3.99 2.42 27.26
CA GLU A 152 -4.44 3.81 27.46
C GLU A 152 -3.29 4.79 27.74
N SER A 153 -2.41 4.45 28.68
CA SER A 153 -1.25 5.30 29.02
C SER A 153 -0.28 5.46 27.84
N ASP A 154 -0.05 4.40 27.07
CA ASP A 154 0.85 4.41 25.90
C ASP A 154 0.26 5.29 24.78
N ILE A 155 -1.07 5.27 24.60
CA ILE A 155 -1.80 6.17 23.68
C ILE A 155 -1.60 7.62 24.12
N ILE A 156 -1.95 7.95 25.37
CA ILE A 156 -1.84 9.33 25.89
C ILE A 156 -0.42 9.86 25.73
N GLN A 157 0.59 9.09 26.14
CA GLN A 157 1.99 9.49 26.04
C GLN A 157 2.38 9.77 24.58
N THR A 158 2.05 8.85 23.66
CA THR A 158 2.38 9.00 22.25
C THR A 158 1.70 10.23 21.64
N LEU A 159 0.44 10.48 21.98
CA LEU A 159 -0.32 11.64 21.49
C LEU A 159 0.21 12.97 22.05
N GLU A 160 0.62 13.03 23.32
CA GLU A 160 1.25 14.23 23.90
C GLU A 160 2.62 14.51 23.26
N GLU A 161 3.41 13.48 22.97
CA GLU A 161 4.66 13.63 22.20
C GLU A 161 4.39 14.22 20.80
N ILE A 162 3.40 13.68 20.07
CA ILE A 162 2.98 14.22 18.75
C ILE A 162 2.50 15.66 18.87
N ARG A 163 1.75 15.99 19.94
CA ARG A 163 1.26 17.35 20.19
C ARG A 163 2.40 18.34 20.43
N ASN A 164 3.42 17.93 21.19
CA ASN A 164 4.61 18.75 21.44
C ASN A 164 5.43 18.98 20.17
N ILE A 165 5.60 17.94 19.34
CA ILE A 165 6.23 18.06 18.01
C ILE A 165 5.43 19.03 17.13
N THR A 166 4.10 18.90 17.12
CA THR A 166 3.22 19.77 16.33
C THR A 166 3.36 21.24 16.76
N ASN A 167 3.39 21.51 18.06
CA ASN A 167 3.55 22.87 18.61
C ASN A 167 4.86 23.52 18.15
N THR A 168 5.96 22.78 18.18
CA THR A 168 7.31 23.26 17.86
C THR A 168 7.67 23.21 16.36
N SER A 169 6.85 22.54 15.55
CA SER A 169 7.07 22.40 14.11
C SER A 169 6.98 23.71 13.31
N CYS A 170 7.41 23.67 12.05
CA CYS A 170 7.30 24.76 11.08
C CYS A 170 5.92 24.87 10.38
N LEU A 171 4.93 24.08 10.80
CA LEU A 171 3.60 24.09 10.20
C LEU A 171 2.89 25.45 10.37
N ASP A 172 2.04 25.80 9.40
CA ASP A 172 1.20 27.00 9.48
C ASP A 172 0.21 26.93 10.66
N ALA A 173 -0.20 28.10 11.15
CA ALA A 173 -1.05 28.23 12.34
C ALA A 173 -2.35 27.43 12.22
N ARG A 174 -2.99 27.46 11.05
CA ARG A 174 -4.26 26.75 10.83
C ARG A 174 -4.08 25.23 10.92
N SER A 175 -2.98 24.71 10.41
CA SER A 175 -2.70 23.27 10.44
C SER A 175 -2.32 22.79 11.83
N LYS A 176 -1.54 23.59 12.58
CA LYS A 176 -1.30 23.34 13.99
C LYS A 176 -2.62 23.29 14.76
N GLU A 177 -3.51 24.26 14.56
CA GLU A 177 -4.82 24.30 15.21
C GLU A 177 -5.63 23.02 14.95
N ILE A 178 -5.76 22.61 13.67
CA ILE A 178 -6.50 21.39 13.30
C ILE A 178 -5.92 20.15 13.97
N ILE A 179 -4.59 19.97 13.89
CA ILE A 179 -3.92 18.80 14.45
C ILE A 179 -4.01 18.80 15.98
N ILE A 180 -3.74 19.94 16.64
CA ILE A 180 -3.78 20.06 18.10
C ILE A 180 -5.18 19.85 18.64
N ASN A 181 -6.22 20.33 17.96
CA ASN A 181 -7.61 20.11 18.39
C ASN A 181 -7.99 18.63 18.30
N ALA A 182 -7.63 17.95 17.21
CA ALA A 182 -7.85 16.51 17.05
C ALA A 182 -7.14 15.71 18.14
N LEU A 183 -5.85 16.00 18.37
CA LEU A 183 -5.05 15.39 19.43
C LEU A 183 -5.63 15.68 20.83
N GLY A 184 -6.09 16.90 21.07
CA GLY A 184 -6.65 17.31 22.35
C GLY A 184 -7.93 16.55 22.72
N PHE A 185 -8.76 16.19 21.73
CA PHE A 185 -9.88 15.30 21.95
C PHE A 185 -9.42 13.86 22.20
N ALA A 186 -8.50 13.35 21.37
CA ALA A 186 -7.98 11.99 21.46
C ALA A 186 -7.27 11.72 22.80
N ILE A 187 -6.49 12.67 23.32
CA ILE A 187 -5.82 12.57 24.63
C ILE A 187 -6.83 12.49 25.78
N LYS A 188 -7.97 13.17 25.67
CA LYS A 188 -9.03 13.14 26.68
C LYS A 188 -9.89 11.88 26.60
N ASN A 189 -9.91 11.22 25.44
CA ASN A 189 -10.74 10.05 25.16
C ASN A 189 -9.92 8.95 24.42
N PRO A 190 -8.80 8.50 25.00
CA PRO A 190 -7.81 7.68 24.29
C PRO A 190 -8.38 6.33 23.82
N LEU A 191 -9.19 5.67 24.65
CA LEU A 191 -9.81 4.39 24.33
C LEU A 191 -11.05 4.50 23.42
N ALA A 192 -11.52 5.72 23.12
CA ALA A 192 -12.57 5.94 22.15
C ALA A 192 -12.03 6.06 20.71
N MET A 193 -10.72 6.27 20.55
CA MET A 193 -10.07 6.39 19.24
C MET A 193 -9.97 5.03 18.55
N ASP A 194 -9.85 5.04 17.22
CA ASP A 194 -9.79 3.81 16.40
C ASP A 194 -8.38 3.21 16.36
N PHE A 195 -7.81 3.01 17.54
CA PHE A 195 -6.58 2.25 17.73
C PHE A 195 -6.89 0.77 17.95
N GLY A 196 -5.90 -0.06 17.63
CA GLY A 196 -5.96 -1.50 17.78
C GLY A 196 -6.68 -2.22 16.65
N GLN A 197 -6.37 -3.49 16.50
CA GLN A 197 -6.98 -4.37 15.51
C GLN A 197 -7.14 -5.78 16.09
N PRO A 198 -8.31 -6.44 15.91
CA PRO A 198 -8.50 -7.82 16.38
C PRO A 198 -7.50 -8.81 15.77
N ASP A 199 -7.11 -8.55 14.52
CA ASP A 199 -6.06 -9.24 13.79
C ASP A 199 -4.97 -8.24 13.39
N GLU A 200 -3.77 -8.42 13.92
CA GLU A 200 -2.59 -7.60 13.62
C GLU A 200 -2.26 -7.55 12.12
N LYS A 201 -2.73 -8.54 11.33
CA LYS A 201 -2.48 -8.61 9.88
C LYS A 201 -3.53 -7.87 9.05
N ALA A 202 -4.64 -7.45 9.66
CA ALA A 202 -5.76 -6.82 8.96
C ALA A 202 -5.32 -5.57 8.18
N ILE A 203 -4.42 -4.78 8.79
CA ILE A 203 -3.85 -3.56 8.20
C ILE A 203 -2.41 -3.75 7.71
N SER A 204 -1.93 -5.00 7.60
CA SER A 204 -0.58 -5.25 7.09
C SER A 204 -0.41 -4.66 5.68
N PRO A 205 0.80 -4.25 5.28
CA PRO A 205 1.08 -3.78 3.93
C PRO A 205 0.55 -4.74 2.86
N ASN A 206 0.73 -6.05 3.06
CA ASN A 206 0.24 -7.06 2.13
C ASN A 206 -1.28 -7.09 2.04
N ALA A 207 -1.98 -7.08 3.19
CA ALA A 207 -3.44 -7.05 3.21
C ALA A 207 -4.01 -5.82 2.51
N VAL A 208 -3.44 -4.64 2.76
CA VAL A 208 -3.87 -3.38 2.13
C VAL A 208 -3.53 -3.38 0.63
N GLY A 209 -2.31 -3.75 0.25
CA GLY A 209 -1.83 -3.71 -1.13
C GLY A 209 -2.56 -4.70 -2.04
N PHE A 210 -2.80 -5.91 -1.54
CA PHE A 210 -3.47 -6.95 -2.30
C PHE A 210 -4.93 -6.61 -2.62
N GLN A 211 -5.61 -5.79 -1.80
CA GLN A 211 -6.97 -5.31 -2.11
C GLN A 211 -7.01 -4.53 -3.44
N PHE A 212 -5.98 -3.72 -3.71
CA PHE A 212 -5.88 -2.99 -4.98
C PHE A 212 -5.63 -3.93 -6.16
N VAL A 213 -4.82 -4.96 -5.97
CA VAL A 213 -4.59 -6.03 -6.96
C VAL A 213 -5.89 -6.76 -7.27
N ALA A 214 -6.62 -7.22 -6.25
CA ALA A 214 -7.89 -7.91 -6.43
C ALA A 214 -8.94 -7.03 -7.13
N SER A 215 -9.02 -5.74 -6.75
CA SER A 215 -9.90 -4.75 -7.36
C SER A 215 -9.58 -4.53 -8.84
N SER A 216 -8.31 -4.45 -9.21
CA SER A 216 -7.89 -4.25 -10.59
C SER A 216 -8.19 -5.45 -11.49
N ILE A 217 -7.96 -6.67 -10.99
CA ILE A 217 -8.35 -7.93 -11.63
C ILE A 217 -9.86 -7.94 -11.89
N SER A 218 -10.66 -7.63 -10.86
CA SER A 218 -12.12 -7.56 -10.96
C SER A 218 -12.59 -6.54 -12.00
N ARG A 219 -12.00 -5.33 -11.99
CA ARG A 219 -12.28 -4.27 -12.97
C ARG A 219 -12.00 -4.73 -14.41
N ARG A 220 -10.85 -5.36 -14.66
CA ARG A 220 -10.47 -5.89 -15.99
C ARG A 220 -11.43 -6.98 -16.47
N LEU A 221 -11.84 -7.87 -15.58
CA LEU A 221 -12.84 -8.91 -15.89
C LEU A 221 -14.19 -8.30 -16.28
N LYS A 222 -14.65 -7.26 -15.57
CA LYS A 222 -15.91 -6.56 -15.87
C LYS A 222 -15.88 -5.85 -17.23
N LEU A 223 -14.82 -5.09 -17.52
CA LEU A 223 -14.66 -4.40 -18.81
C LEU A 223 -14.67 -5.38 -19.99
N LYS A 224 -14.09 -6.57 -19.83
CA LYS A 224 -14.13 -7.60 -20.88
C LYS A 224 -15.52 -8.18 -21.07
N LYS A 225 -16.27 -8.43 -20.00
CA LYS A 225 -17.67 -8.89 -20.09
C LYS A 225 -18.53 -7.87 -20.84
N GLN A 226 -18.37 -6.58 -20.52
CA GLN A 226 -19.08 -5.49 -21.20
C GLN A 226 -18.74 -5.39 -22.69
N LYS A 227 -17.46 -5.53 -23.07
CA LYS A 227 -17.04 -5.58 -24.48
C LYS A 227 -17.65 -6.78 -25.24
N LYS A 228 -17.80 -7.94 -24.59
CA LYS A 228 -18.47 -9.09 -25.20
C LYS A 228 -19.98 -8.87 -25.39
N SER A 229 -20.65 -8.26 -24.41
CA SER A 229 -22.08 -7.95 -24.55
C SER A 229 -22.37 -6.88 -25.60
N SER A 230 -21.48 -5.91 -25.81
CA SER A 230 -21.65 -4.90 -26.87
C SER A 230 -21.38 -5.43 -28.28
N ILE A 231 -20.61 -6.51 -28.43
CA ILE A 231 -20.35 -7.16 -29.72
C ILE A 231 -21.43 -8.21 -30.06
N ASN A 232 -22.06 -8.81 -29.05
CA ASN A 232 -23.13 -9.80 -29.26
C ASN A 232 -24.53 -9.18 -29.46
N ASN A 233 -24.66 -7.86 -29.27
CA ASN A 233 -25.91 -7.11 -29.46
C ASN A 233 -25.92 -6.30 -30.77
N SER A 234 -25.04 -6.63 -31.72
CA SER A 234 -24.94 -6.06 -33.07
C SER A 234 -24.98 -7.18 -34.09
#